data_AF-A0A6G3ZXM6-F1
#
_entry.id   AF-A0A6G3ZXM6-F1
#
_cell.length_a   1.000
_cell.length_b   1.000
_cell.length_c   1.000
_cell.angle_alpha   90.00
_cell.angle_beta   90.00
_cell.angle_gamma   90.00
#
_symmetry.space_group_name_H-M   'P 1'
#
loop_
_entity.id
_entity.type
_entity.pdbx_description
1 polymer ?
#
loop_
_entity_poly.entity_id
_entity_poly.type
_entity_poly.pdbx_seq_one_letter_code
_entity_poly.pdbx_strand_id
1 'polypeptide(L)'
;MTIRTKYVNEMNGVKADEELKKTIISQVISRADGSLTVAHNPRSKVTIFIVTSVIIFIIAIGIPLIYNGAQDSSGLPNLYKGLVVTAYAADGTSVAVSPDVDFPLGQYSLIMSSMPGFPLTIACKDADNISLRTSEGMLLLWNPPVNKVLPMGKEANVKSGTTIYWTPLVEGDRAEKAILEITAYKDKNKLGSSLIEIKTEDHIMYKGKLTYK
;
A
#
# COMPACT_ATOMS: atom_id res chain seq x y z
N MET A 1 -10.49 -40.72 19.61
CA MET A 1 -10.37 -40.22 18.22
C MET A 1 -11.80 -40.07 17.67
N THR A 2 -12.52 -39.01 18.07
CA THR A 2 -14.01 -39.02 17.97
C THR A 2 -14.60 -37.62 17.76
N ILE A 3 -13.87 -36.69 17.14
CA ILE A 3 -14.33 -35.29 16.91
C ILE A 3 -14.39 -34.94 15.42
N ARG A 4 -13.53 -35.54 14.58
CA ARG A 4 -13.46 -35.22 13.14
C ARG A 4 -14.66 -35.70 12.30
N THR A 5 -15.42 -36.68 12.75
CA THR A 5 -16.54 -37.24 11.97
C THR A 5 -17.86 -36.47 12.13
N LYS A 6 -18.00 -35.64 13.17
CA LYS A 6 -19.23 -34.87 13.39
C LYS A 6 -19.31 -33.63 12.47
N TYR A 7 -18.16 -32.99 12.21
CA TYR A 7 -18.09 -31.77 11.38
C TYR A 7 -18.35 -32.02 9.89
N VAL A 8 -17.93 -33.17 9.37
CA VAL A 8 -18.11 -33.51 7.94
C VAL A 8 -19.55 -33.91 7.62
N ASN A 9 -20.29 -34.46 8.60
CA ASN A 9 -21.70 -34.82 8.41
C ASN A 9 -22.64 -33.60 8.46
N GLU A 10 -22.27 -32.51 9.12
CA GLU A 10 -23.10 -31.29 9.19
C GLU A 10 -22.94 -30.38 7.94
N MET A 11 -21.82 -30.46 7.21
CA MET A 11 -21.61 -29.67 5.97
C MET A 11 -22.33 -30.23 4.73
N ASN A 12 -22.78 -31.49 4.75
CA ASN A 12 -23.56 -32.06 3.63
C ASN A 12 -25.05 -31.67 3.66
N GLY A 13 -25.49 -30.93 4.69
CA GLY A 13 -26.88 -30.50 4.87
C GLY A 13 -27.22 -29.12 4.29
N VAL A 14 -26.23 -28.29 3.94
CA VAL A 14 -26.48 -26.94 3.38
C VAL A 14 -26.57 -27.02 1.86
N LYS A 15 -27.62 -27.68 1.37
CA LYS A 15 -28.07 -27.48 -0.01
C LYS A 15 -28.87 -26.20 -0.05
N ALA A 16 -28.32 -25.17 -0.70
CA ALA A 16 -29.08 -23.97 -1.03
C ALA A 16 -30.33 -24.37 -1.81
N ASP A 17 -31.49 -23.97 -1.30
CA ASP A 17 -32.78 -24.24 -1.90
C ASP A 17 -32.84 -23.71 -3.35
N GLU A 18 -33.49 -24.45 -4.24
CA GLU A 18 -33.51 -24.14 -5.67
C GLU A 18 -34.19 -22.79 -5.96
N GLU A 19 -35.04 -22.31 -5.04
CA GLU A 19 -35.65 -20.99 -5.09
C GLU A 19 -34.61 -19.87 -4.83
N LEU A 20 -33.68 -20.08 -3.90
CA LEU A 20 -32.58 -19.15 -3.62
C LEU A 20 -31.65 -19.01 -4.82
N LYS A 21 -31.33 -20.12 -5.50
CA LYS A 21 -30.51 -20.10 -6.73
C LYS A 21 -31.21 -19.32 -7.84
N LYS A 22 -32.52 -19.51 -8.03
CA LYS A 22 -33.30 -18.77 -9.02
C LYS A 22 -33.32 -17.27 -8.74
N THR A 23 -33.46 -16.86 -7.47
CA THR A 23 -33.43 -15.43 -7.10
C THR A 23 -32.06 -14.80 -7.35
N ILE A 24 -30.97 -15.52 -7.09
CA ILE A 24 -29.61 -15.02 -7.39
C ILE A 24 -29.43 -14.89 -8.90
N ILE A 25 -29.84 -15.90 -9.68
CA ILE A 25 -29.71 -15.87 -11.15
C ILE A 25 -30.57 -14.76 -11.76
N SER A 26 -31.80 -14.54 -11.28
CA SER A 26 -32.68 -13.48 -11.79
C SER A 26 -32.17 -12.07 -11.43
N GLN A 27 -31.56 -11.88 -10.26
CA GLN A 27 -30.92 -10.62 -9.88
C GLN A 27 -29.66 -10.32 -10.69
N VAL A 28 -28.91 -11.33 -11.11
CA VAL A 28 -27.73 -11.14 -11.96
C VAL A 28 -28.14 -10.85 -13.41
N ILE A 29 -29.16 -11.53 -13.94
CA ILE A 29 -29.64 -11.30 -15.31
C ILE A 29 -30.34 -9.93 -15.44
N SER A 30 -31.15 -9.53 -14.47
CA SER A 30 -31.80 -8.19 -14.47
C SER A 30 -30.83 -7.02 -14.33
N ARG A 31 -29.62 -7.26 -13.81
CA ARG A 31 -28.53 -6.27 -13.77
C ARG A 31 -27.67 -6.24 -15.05
N ALA A 32 -27.76 -7.26 -15.90
CA ALA A 32 -26.99 -7.35 -17.14
C ALA A 32 -27.69 -6.73 -18.37
N ASP A 33 -29.03 -6.62 -18.36
CA ASP A 33 -29.83 -6.14 -19.51
C ASP A 33 -30.41 -4.73 -19.37
N GLY A 34 -29.93 -3.92 -18.41
CA GLY A 34 -30.37 -2.53 -18.20
C GLY A 34 -29.73 -1.51 -19.15
N SER A 35 -29.84 -1.71 -20.46
CA SER A 35 -29.50 -0.71 -21.49
C SER A 35 -30.72 0.18 -21.80
N LEU A 36 -30.61 1.45 -21.41
CA LEU A 36 -31.34 2.66 -21.85
C LEU A 36 -32.65 2.51 -22.67
N THR A 37 -33.78 2.81 -22.03
CA THR A 37 -34.89 3.55 -22.67
C THR A 37 -35.67 4.37 -21.64
N VAL A 38 -35.46 5.68 -21.58
CA VAL A 38 -36.47 6.63 -21.10
C VAL A 38 -36.70 7.65 -22.20
N ALA A 39 -37.97 7.78 -22.54
CA ALA A 39 -38.51 8.50 -23.67
C ALA A 39 -38.31 10.02 -23.57
N HIS A 40 -38.06 10.62 -24.74
CA HIS A 40 -38.06 12.04 -25.00
C HIS A 40 -39.49 12.52 -25.28
N ASN A 41 -39.89 13.68 -24.78
CA ASN A 41 -40.78 14.57 -25.51
C ASN A 41 -40.25 16.01 -25.48
N PRO A 42 -40.53 16.84 -26.51
CA PRO A 42 -39.63 17.90 -26.94
C PRO A 42 -40.18 19.30 -26.62
N ARG A 43 -39.25 20.25 -26.39
CA ARG A 43 -39.23 21.65 -26.84
C ARG A 43 -38.61 22.56 -25.77
N SER A 44 -37.31 22.78 -25.93
CA SER A 44 -36.71 24.10 -25.68
C SER A 44 -35.35 24.10 -26.36
N LYS A 45 -35.19 25.00 -27.33
CA LYS A 45 -33.93 25.20 -28.05
C LYS A 45 -32.97 25.96 -27.14
N VAL A 46 -31.93 25.30 -26.63
CA VAL A 46 -30.69 25.97 -26.24
C VAL A 46 -29.52 25.03 -26.57
N THR A 47 -28.81 25.40 -27.63
CA THR A 47 -27.48 24.90 -27.95
C THR A 47 -26.49 25.45 -26.92
N ILE A 48 -25.58 24.65 -26.39
CA ILE A 48 -24.15 24.97 -26.20
C ILE A 48 -23.41 23.71 -25.68
N PHE A 49 -22.31 23.41 -26.38
CA PHE A 49 -21.28 22.40 -26.11
C PHE A 49 -20.74 22.49 -24.67
N ILE A 50 -20.20 21.38 -24.12
CA ILE A 50 -18.91 21.32 -23.38
C ILE A 50 -18.71 19.92 -22.72
N VAL A 51 -17.71 19.21 -23.25
CA VAL A 51 -16.72 18.38 -22.52
C VAL A 51 -17.15 16.99 -22.02
N THR A 52 -17.21 16.05 -22.96
CA THR A 52 -16.85 14.64 -22.75
C THR A 52 -15.47 14.40 -23.37
N SER A 53 -14.38 14.69 -22.65
CA SER A 53 -13.01 14.15 -22.87
C SER A 53 -11.95 14.81 -21.96
N VAL A 54 -12.04 14.68 -20.63
CA VAL A 54 -10.92 15.08 -19.73
C VAL A 54 -10.48 13.98 -18.75
N ILE A 55 -11.17 12.84 -18.64
CA ILE A 55 -10.80 11.83 -17.64
C ILE A 55 -9.69 10.85 -18.10
N ILE A 56 -9.36 10.81 -19.40
CA ILE A 56 -8.29 9.92 -19.91
C ILE A 56 -6.96 10.67 -20.19
N PHE A 57 -6.94 12.01 -20.10
CA PHE A 57 -5.70 12.79 -20.32
C PHE A 57 -4.93 13.16 -19.04
N ILE A 58 -5.48 12.90 -17.84
CA ILE A 58 -4.79 13.19 -16.57
C ILE A 58 -3.69 12.15 -16.27
N ILE A 59 -3.68 10.98 -16.92
CA ILE A 59 -2.64 9.95 -16.72
C ILE A 59 -1.42 10.15 -17.66
N ALA A 60 -1.52 11.03 -18.67
CA ALA A 60 -0.46 11.21 -19.67
C ALA A 60 0.21 12.60 -19.72
N ILE A 61 -0.19 13.57 -18.88
CA ILE A 61 0.43 14.92 -18.84
C ILE A 61 0.93 15.38 -17.44
N GLY A 62 0.63 14.67 -16.35
CA GLY A 62 1.28 14.92 -15.04
C GLY A 62 2.19 13.76 -14.67
N ILE A 63 3.38 13.62 -15.24
CA ILE A 63 4.63 14.26 -14.80
C ILE A 63 5.60 14.14 -15.98
N PRO A 64 6.07 15.25 -16.57
CA PRO A 64 7.46 15.62 -16.29
C PRO A 64 7.72 17.12 -16.44
N LEU A 65 8.03 17.83 -15.35
CA LEU A 65 8.89 19.02 -15.33
C LEU A 65 8.88 19.66 -13.93
N ILE A 66 9.67 19.12 -13.00
CA ILE A 66 10.33 19.93 -11.99
C ILE A 66 11.81 19.55 -12.04
N TYR A 67 12.48 20.10 -13.05
CA TYR A 67 13.93 20.17 -13.13
C TYR A 67 14.26 21.58 -13.66
N ASN A 68 14.39 22.53 -12.73
CA ASN A 68 15.50 23.48 -12.63
C ASN A 68 15.12 24.74 -11.86
N GLY A 69 15.85 24.97 -10.77
CA GLY A 69 16.30 26.30 -10.35
C GLY A 69 15.39 27.07 -9.39
N ALA A 70 15.59 26.87 -8.09
CA ALA A 70 15.94 27.94 -7.18
C ALA A 70 16.30 27.37 -5.81
N GLN A 71 17.57 27.56 -5.48
CA GLN A 71 18.19 27.44 -4.19
C GLN A 71 17.47 28.37 -3.20
N ASP A 72 16.93 27.81 -2.11
CA ASP A 72 16.80 28.43 -0.78
C ASP A 72 16.13 27.43 0.17
N SER A 73 16.87 26.40 0.55
CA SER A 73 16.54 25.56 1.70
C SER A 73 17.45 25.96 2.85
N SER A 74 17.16 27.11 3.45
CA SER A 74 17.60 27.46 4.79
C SER A 74 16.95 26.49 5.79
N GLY A 75 17.75 25.56 6.33
CA GLY A 75 17.50 25.01 7.67
C GLY A 75 16.95 23.59 7.83
N LEU A 76 16.83 22.76 6.77
CA LEU A 76 16.54 21.33 6.93
C LEU A 76 17.76 20.48 6.54
N PRO A 77 18.21 19.53 7.39
CA PRO A 77 19.32 18.64 7.04
C PRO A 77 18.98 17.90 5.74
N ASN A 78 19.92 17.74 4.81
CA ASN A 78 19.60 17.16 3.50
C ASN A 78 19.46 15.63 3.62
N LEU A 79 18.29 15.08 3.27
CA LEU A 79 18.23 13.68 2.82
C LEU A 79 19.17 13.60 1.62
N TYR A 80 19.95 12.54 1.49
CA TYR A 80 20.85 12.42 0.35
C TYR A 80 20.04 12.50 -0.95
N LYS A 81 20.60 13.18 -1.96
CA LYS A 81 19.86 13.63 -3.14
C LYS A 81 19.07 12.49 -3.77
N GLY A 82 17.77 12.68 -3.89
CA GLY A 82 16.88 11.79 -4.62
C GLY A 82 16.36 10.59 -3.85
N LEU A 83 16.54 10.49 -2.52
CA LEU A 83 15.79 9.55 -1.70
C LEU A 83 14.32 9.99 -1.61
N VAL A 84 13.43 9.05 -1.90
CA VAL A 84 11.98 9.15 -1.71
C VAL A 84 11.52 7.90 -0.98
N VAL A 85 10.83 8.11 0.14
CA VAL A 85 10.13 7.05 0.86
C VAL A 85 8.64 7.26 0.66
N THR A 86 7.92 6.21 0.30
CA THR A 86 6.46 6.22 0.17
C THR A 86 5.88 5.19 1.12
N ALA A 87 5.06 5.64 2.05
CA ALA A 87 4.26 4.79 2.92
C ALA A 87 2.85 4.68 2.36
N TYR A 88 2.16 3.58 2.64
CA TYR A 88 0.75 3.44 2.28
C TYR A 88 -0.08 3.24 3.53
N ALA A 89 -1.15 4.01 3.63
CA ALA A 89 -2.16 3.85 4.66
C ALA A 89 -3.00 2.59 4.40
N ALA A 90 -3.74 2.17 5.43
CA ALA A 90 -4.58 0.97 5.39
C ALA A 90 -5.70 1.01 4.33
N ASP A 91 -6.08 2.20 3.86
CA ASP A 91 -7.05 2.43 2.78
C ASP A 91 -6.42 2.36 1.37
N GLY A 92 -5.10 2.12 1.28
CA GLY A 92 -4.34 2.10 0.04
C GLY A 92 -3.82 3.47 -0.41
N THR A 93 -4.10 4.54 0.33
CA THR A 93 -3.60 5.89 0.03
C THR A 93 -2.08 5.94 0.23
N SER A 94 -1.33 6.27 -0.83
CA SER A 94 0.11 6.45 -0.76
C SER A 94 0.49 7.88 -0.34
N VAL A 95 1.41 8.02 0.60
CA VAL A 95 1.95 9.30 1.06
C VAL A 95 3.46 9.31 0.85
N ALA A 96 3.95 10.28 0.08
CA ALA A 96 5.37 10.58 0.03
C ALA A 96 5.79 11.16 1.38
N VAL A 97 6.76 10.52 2.04
CA VAL A 97 7.18 10.86 3.39
C VAL A 97 8.14 12.04 3.35
N SER A 98 7.77 13.12 4.03
CA SER A 98 8.66 14.24 4.30
C SER A 98 9.53 13.93 5.53
N PRO A 99 10.83 14.27 5.51
CA PRO A 99 11.66 14.14 6.69
C PRO A 99 11.14 14.99 7.86
N ASP A 100 11.37 14.49 9.08
CA ASP A 100 10.95 15.05 10.36
C ASP A 100 9.44 15.22 10.57
N VAL A 101 8.62 14.65 9.68
CA VAL A 101 7.15 14.67 9.78
C VAL A 101 6.64 13.27 10.11
N ASP A 102 5.76 13.19 11.11
CA ASP A 102 5.05 11.94 11.45
C ASP A 102 4.07 11.59 10.32
N PHE A 103 4.09 10.34 9.86
CA PHE A 103 3.16 9.82 8.85
C PHE A 103 2.42 8.58 9.38
N PRO A 104 1.14 8.41 9.03
CA PRO A 104 0.37 7.25 9.46
C PRO A 104 0.83 6.00 8.69
N LEU A 105 1.11 4.92 9.41
CA LEU A 105 1.26 3.57 8.83
C LEU A 105 -0.07 2.81 8.88
N GLY A 106 -0.92 3.11 9.87
CA GLY A 106 -2.24 2.49 10.00
C GLY A 106 -2.34 1.52 11.18
N GLN A 107 -3.51 0.90 11.30
CA GLN A 107 -3.74 -0.16 12.27
C GLN A 107 -3.29 -1.50 11.69
N TYR A 108 -2.47 -2.23 12.43
CA TYR A 108 -2.20 -3.63 12.09
C TYR A 108 -3.29 -4.52 12.68
N SER A 109 -3.94 -5.35 11.87
CA SER A 109 -4.91 -6.34 12.33
C SER A 109 -4.66 -7.68 11.67
N LEU A 110 -4.43 -8.72 12.48
CA LEU A 110 -4.27 -10.10 12.02
C LEU A 110 -5.51 -10.63 11.30
N ILE A 111 -6.69 -10.11 11.65
CA ILE A 111 -7.99 -10.64 11.23
C ILE A 111 -8.48 -9.93 9.94
N MET A 112 -7.90 -8.78 9.59
CA MET A 112 -8.31 -7.95 8.43
C MET A 112 -7.24 -7.91 7.33
N SER A 113 -6.23 -8.79 7.40
CA SER A 113 -4.92 -8.61 6.77
C SER A 113 -4.91 -8.92 5.27
N SER A 114 -5.29 -7.95 4.45
CA SER A 114 -5.08 -7.98 2.99
C SER A 114 -3.60 -7.84 2.61
N MET A 115 -2.74 -7.40 3.53
CA MET A 115 -1.29 -7.23 3.32
C MET A 115 -0.51 -7.77 4.52
N PRO A 116 0.64 -8.44 4.32
CA PRO A 116 1.33 -9.14 5.40
C PRO A 116 2.07 -8.21 6.39
N GLY A 117 2.13 -6.91 6.10
CA GLY A 117 2.87 -5.88 6.83
C GLY A 117 2.46 -4.49 6.34
N PHE A 118 3.08 -3.46 6.93
CA PHE A 118 3.00 -2.09 6.44
C PHE A 118 3.90 -1.92 5.21
N PRO A 119 3.33 -1.58 4.04
CA PRO A 119 4.11 -1.38 2.83
C PRO A 119 4.93 -0.09 2.88
N LEU A 120 6.20 -0.20 2.49
CA LEU A 120 7.16 0.88 2.36
C LEU A 120 7.88 0.75 1.02
N THR A 121 7.69 1.70 0.13
CA THR A 121 8.44 1.80 -1.12
C THR A 121 9.59 2.78 -0.93
N ILE A 122 10.82 2.32 -1.17
CA ILE A 122 12.02 3.13 -0.98
C ILE A 122 12.73 3.24 -2.32
N ALA A 123 12.80 4.46 -2.85
CA ALA A 123 13.45 4.76 -4.10
C ALA A 123 14.56 5.79 -3.88
N CYS A 124 15.73 5.55 -4.46
CA CYS A 124 16.76 6.55 -4.64
C CYS A 124 17.17 6.59 -6.11
N LYS A 125 17.15 7.78 -6.70
CA LYS A 125 17.42 8.00 -8.14
C LYS A 125 18.76 7.40 -8.60
N ASP A 126 19.81 7.56 -7.78
CA ASP A 126 21.16 7.15 -8.15
C ASP A 126 21.55 5.78 -7.56
N ALA A 127 20.66 5.12 -6.81
CA ALA A 127 20.94 3.85 -6.16
C ALA A 127 20.54 2.65 -7.00
N ASP A 128 21.40 1.64 -7.04
CA ASP A 128 21.08 0.30 -7.58
C ASP A 128 20.51 -0.61 -6.49
N ASN A 129 20.92 -0.40 -5.24
CA ASN A 129 20.58 -1.21 -4.09
C ASN A 129 20.18 -0.37 -2.88
N ILE A 130 19.16 -0.83 -2.18
CA ILE A 130 18.74 -0.33 -0.87
C ILE A 130 18.92 -1.46 0.14
N SER A 131 19.76 -1.21 1.14
CA SER A 131 19.94 -2.07 2.30
C SER A 131 19.06 -1.60 3.44
N LEU A 132 18.35 -2.54 4.05
CA LEU A 132 17.38 -2.30 5.10
C LEU A 132 17.71 -3.14 6.32
N ARG A 133 17.61 -2.53 7.50
CA ARG A 133 17.75 -3.21 8.78
C ARG A 133 16.68 -2.71 9.73
N THR A 134 16.02 -3.61 10.45
CA THR A 134 15.05 -3.23 11.47
C THR A 134 15.50 -3.70 12.86
N SER A 135 15.34 -2.85 13.87
CA SER A 135 15.62 -3.25 15.26
C SER A 135 14.57 -4.24 15.77
N GLU A 136 13.29 -3.96 15.51
CA GLU A 136 12.14 -4.71 16.01
C GLU A 136 11.14 -5.01 14.88
N GLY A 137 10.30 -6.03 15.06
CA GLY A 137 9.47 -6.52 13.96
C GLY A 137 10.28 -7.33 12.93
N MET A 138 9.71 -7.52 11.74
CA MET A 138 10.30 -8.30 10.65
C MET A 138 10.03 -7.68 9.28
N LEU A 139 11.01 -7.78 8.38
CA LEU A 139 10.90 -7.40 6.98
C LEU A 139 10.36 -8.58 6.16
N LEU A 140 9.46 -8.29 5.23
CA LEU A 140 8.83 -9.25 4.34
C LEU A 140 8.86 -8.73 2.91
N LEU A 141 8.99 -9.64 1.96
CA LEU A 141 8.62 -9.41 0.57
C LEU A 141 7.28 -10.08 0.31
N TRP A 142 6.41 -9.41 -0.44
CA TRP A 142 5.15 -9.97 -0.86
C TRP A 142 5.02 -9.84 -2.37
N ASN A 143 4.63 -10.94 -3.01
CA ASN A 143 4.29 -10.96 -4.43
C ASN A 143 2.77 -11.11 -4.54
N PRO A 144 2.01 -10.01 -4.74
CA PRO A 144 0.55 -10.05 -4.76
C PRO A 144 -0.02 -10.99 -5.84
N PRO A 145 0.49 -11.03 -7.09
CA PRO A 145 0.01 -11.96 -8.12
C PRO A 145 -0.10 -13.43 -7.69
N VAL A 146 0.83 -13.91 -6.84
CA VAL A 146 0.85 -15.31 -6.37
C VAL A 146 0.59 -15.43 -4.86
N ASN A 147 0.21 -14.33 -4.20
CA ASN A 147 -0.04 -14.21 -2.77
C ASN A 147 1.04 -14.85 -1.86
N LYS A 148 2.30 -14.87 -2.32
CA LYS A 148 3.40 -15.50 -1.58
C LYS A 148 4.14 -14.46 -0.74
N VAL A 149 4.11 -14.65 0.57
CA VAL A 149 4.89 -13.88 1.55
C VAL A 149 6.23 -14.58 1.76
N LEU A 150 7.32 -13.83 1.61
CA LEU A 150 8.67 -14.28 1.86
C LEU A 150 9.24 -13.51 3.07
N PRO A 151 9.47 -14.17 4.22
CA PRO A 151 10.12 -13.53 5.35
C PRO A 151 11.59 -13.27 5.03
N MET A 152 12.04 -12.04 5.27
CA MET A 152 13.43 -11.61 5.10
C MET A 152 14.17 -11.52 6.45
N GLY A 153 13.44 -11.54 7.57
CA GLY A 153 14.00 -11.39 8.91
C GLY A 153 14.27 -9.93 9.24
N LYS A 154 15.40 -9.64 9.89
CA LYS A 154 15.75 -8.28 10.34
C LYS A 154 16.47 -7.44 9.29
N GLU A 155 16.94 -8.06 8.21
CA GLU A 155 17.77 -7.41 7.19
C GLU A 155 17.31 -7.80 5.79
N ALA A 156 17.34 -6.86 4.85
CA ALA A 156 16.99 -7.10 3.46
C ALA A 156 17.82 -6.20 2.53
N ASN A 157 18.16 -6.72 1.36
CA ASN A 157 18.75 -5.93 0.28
C ASN A 157 17.81 -6.01 -0.93
N VAL A 158 17.33 -4.87 -1.39
CA VAL A 158 16.34 -4.77 -2.48
C VAL A 158 16.78 -3.76 -3.52
N LYS A 159 16.18 -3.81 -4.71
CA LYS A 159 16.40 -2.76 -5.72
C LYS A 159 15.71 -1.48 -5.30
N SER A 160 16.28 -0.35 -5.68
CA SER A 160 15.60 0.96 -5.60
C SER A 160 14.20 0.88 -6.24
N GLY A 161 13.19 1.40 -5.53
CA GLY A 161 11.78 1.37 -5.95
C GLY A 161 11.02 0.09 -5.57
N THR A 162 11.66 -0.89 -4.92
CA THR A 162 10.96 -2.09 -4.42
C THR A 162 10.12 -1.74 -3.20
N THR A 163 8.87 -2.23 -3.17
CA THR A 163 8.04 -2.21 -1.96
C THR A 163 8.42 -3.36 -1.05
N ILE A 164 8.88 -3.03 0.16
CA ILE A 164 9.06 -3.98 1.25
C ILE A 164 7.93 -3.81 2.26
N TYR A 165 7.67 -4.84 3.06
CA TYR A 165 6.67 -4.80 4.10
C TYR A 165 7.35 -4.96 5.45
N TRP A 166 7.05 -4.07 6.39
CA TRP A 166 7.46 -4.24 7.78
C TRP A 166 6.26 -4.72 8.59
N THR A 167 6.42 -5.82 9.32
CA THR A 167 5.40 -6.28 10.27
C THR A 167 5.89 -6.11 11.70
N PRO A 168 5.05 -5.61 12.62
CA PRO A 168 5.38 -5.58 14.03
C PRO A 168 5.34 -6.99 14.65
N LEU A 169 4.80 -8.00 13.95
CA LEU A 169 4.60 -9.32 14.50
C LEU A 169 5.81 -10.23 14.32
N VAL A 170 6.38 -10.66 15.44
CA VAL A 170 7.46 -11.65 15.50
C VAL A 170 7.07 -12.66 16.56
N GLU A 171 6.98 -13.94 16.17
CA GLU A 171 6.73 -15.06 17.09
C GLU A 171 5.47 -14.93 18.00
N GLY A 172 4.49 -14.14 17.56
CA GLY A 172 3.24 -13.90 18.30
C GLY A 172 3.23 -12.62 19.14
N ASP A 173 4.39 -12.01 19.33
CA ASP A 173 4.54 -10.72 19.99
C ASP A 173 4.47 -9.57 18.98
N ARG A 174 4.02 -8.41 19.47
CA ARG A 174 3.87 -7.18 18.70
C ARG A 174 4.89 -6.14 19.15
N ALA A 175 5.76 -5.72 18.24
CA ALA A 175 6.67 -4.61 18.47
C ALA A 175 5.90 -3.29 18.63
N GLU A 176 6.12 -2.58 19.73
CA GLU A 176 5.55 -1.24 19.97
C GLU A 176 6.38 -0.12 19.34
N LYS A 177 7.68 -0.36 19.17
CA LYS A 177 8.64 0.58 18.58
C LYS A 177 9.63 -0.17 17.71
N ALA A 178 10.08 0.45 16.63
CA ALA A 178 11.15 -0.07 15.78
C ALA A 178 11.93 1.07 15.12
N ILE A 179 13.19 0.82 14.79
CA ILE A 179 13.99 1.69 13.93
C ILE A 179 14.29 0.91 12.66
N LEU A 180 13.88 1.45 11.51
CA LEU A 180 14.27 0.93 10.20
C LEU A 180 15.42 1.79 9.68
N GLU A 181 16.61 1.23 9.63
CA GLU A 181 17.74 1.83 8.97
C GLU A 181 17.68 1.57 7.48
N ILE A 182 17.84 2.63 6.68
CA ILE A 182 17.84 2.61 5.23
C ILE A 182 19.21 3.09 4.78
N THR A 183 19.89 2.33 3.92
CA THR A 183 21.14 2.75 3.30
C THR A 183 21.10 2.50 1.80
N ALA A 184 21.32 3.54 1.01
CA ALA A 184 21.39 3.44 -0.44
C ALA A 184 22.84 3.24 -0.90
N TYR A 185 22.99 2.39 -1.91
CA TYR A 185 24.28 2.11 -2.55
C TYR A 185 24.18 2.30 -4.06
N LYS A 186 25.33 2.62 -4.67
CA LYS A 186 25.58 2.56 -6.12
C LYS A 186 26.92 1.90 -6.35
N ASP A 187 26.97 0.80 -7.10
CA ASP A 187 28.22 0.08 -7.36
C ASP A 187 28.99 -0.25 -6.07
N LYS A 188 28.25 -0.62 -5.00
CA LYS A 188 28.74 -0.86 -3.62
C LYS A 188 29.22 0.37 -2.85
N ASN A 189 29.23 1.55 -3.44
CA ASN A 189 29.52 2.79 -2.73
C ASN A 189 28.28 3.30 -2.02
N LYS A 190 28.39 3.63 -0.73
CA LYS A 190 27.29 4.20 0.05
C LYS A 190 26.98 5.61 -0.43
N LEU A 191 25.73 5.85 -0.84
CA LEU A 191 25.22 7.19 -1.20
C LEU A 191 24.73 7.97 0.02
N GLY A 192 24.16 7.27 1.00
CA GLY A 192 23.66 7.89 2.22
C GLY A 192 22.84 6.91 3.06
N SER A 193 22.47 7.35 4.27
CA SER A 193 21.60 6.61 5.18
C SER A 193 20.50 7.50 5.75
N SER A 194 19.40 6.87 6.13
CA SER A 194 18.27 7.50 6.84
C SER A 194 17.65 6.49 7.79
N LEU A 195 16.82 6.97 8.71
CA LEU A 195 16.11 6.15 9.68
C LEU A 195 14.61 6.39 9.54
N ILE A 196 13.81 5.34 9.68
CA ILE A 196 12.39 5.49 9.97
C ILE A 196 12.16 4.99 11.39
N GLU A 197 11.80 5.91 12.28
CA GLU A 197 11.32 5.58 13.61
C GLU A 197 9.86 5.19 13.51
N ILE A 198 9.53 3.98 13.95
CA ILE A 198 8.16 3.48 14.02
C ILE A 198 7.76 3.40 15.49
N LYS A 199 6.58 3.92 15.82
CA LYS A 199 5.98 3.85 17.16
C LYS A 199 4.50 3.53 17.06
N THR A 200 3.98 2.81 18.04
CA THR A 200 2.54 2.67 18.25
C THR A 200 1.99 3.87 19.01
N GLU A 201 0.79 4.28 18.62
CA GLU A 201 -0.14 5.15 19.34
C GLU A 201 -1.32 4.27 19.78
N ASP A 202 -1.70 4.37 21.05
CA ASP A 202 -2.79 3.59 21.67
C ASP A 202 -2.68 2.06 21.47
N HIS A 203 -1.46 1.52 21.38
CA HIS A 203 -1.12 0.09 21.15
C HIS A 203 -1.67 -0.55 19.85
N ILE A 204 -2.34 0.22 19.01
CA ILE A 204 -3.08 -0.29 17.85
C ILE A 204 -2.64 0.40 16.55
N MET A 205 -2.46 1.73 16.60
CA MET A 205 -2.17 2.55 15.43
C MET A 205 -0.67 2.78 15.32
N TYR A 206 -0.07 2.55 14.15
CA TYR A 206 1.35 2.81 13.94
C TYR A 206 1.57 4.14 13.21
N LYS A 207 2.61 4.85 13.65
CA LYS A 207 3.14 6.05 12.99
C LYS A 207 4.63 5.85 12.69
N GLY A 208 5.05 6.35 11.54
CA GLY A 208 6.45 6.43 11.16
C GLY A 208 6.94 7.88 11.22
N LYS A 209 8.24 8.08 11.40
CA LYS A 209 8.92 9.37 11.23
C LYS A 209 10.25 9.13 10.53
N LEU A 210 10.45 9.76 9.38
CA LEU A 210 11.72 9.68 8.63
C LEU A 210 12.69 10.71 9.20
N THR A 211 13.87 10.27 9.64
CA THR A 211 14.93 11.10 10.21
C THR A 211 16.28 10.81 9.54
N TYR A 212 17.24 11.69 9.77
CA TYR A 212 18.61 11.55 9.28
C TYR A 212 19.42 10.60 10.19
N LYS A 213 20.41 9.92 9.61
CA LYS A 213 21.39 9.13 10.34
C LYS A 213 22.72 9.85 10.44
#